data_AF-A0A9P4XNV1-F1
#
_entry.id   AF-A0A9P4XNV1-F1
#
_cell.length_a   1.000
_cell.length_b   1.000
_cell.length_c   1.000
_cell.angle_alpha   90.00
_cell.angle_beta   90.00
_cell.angle_gamma   90.00
#
_symmetry.space_group_name_H-M   'P 1'
#
loop_
_entity.id
_entity.type
_entity.pdbx_description
1 polymer ?
#
loop_
_entity_poly.entity_id
_entity_poly.type
_entity_poly.pdbx_seq_one_letter_code
_entity_poly.pdbx_strand_id
1 'polypeptide(L)'
;MGAADRISQIGGQISGNPTAGGRDKILEKRPDDVVVTAACRTAFTKGGKGGFKDTPAGDLLAGVLKAIIDRSKINPALVEDVAVGNVLAPGAGATEFRAAAFVAGFTEETAVRAVNRQCSSGLQACVDVANQIQAGMIDIGIGAGVESMTLNYGPNAVSELSEDFLKVKEAANCKVPMGVLSEAMAVDLGITRETQDAFAAASYQKAIKAQKEGLFKDEIVPLKVRVQDPKTEEWKEVVVDRDDGVRDGITAESLGKIRPAFAKNGSIHAGNASQVSDGAAAVLLMRRSTAEKLGQTILGKYVAGAVVGVAPLLMGQGPWKAIPKALQKAGISKDDVDIFEINEAFASQCLWCANQLGIPHEKINPKGGAIAFGHPLGCTGARQVSTLLYELKRTGKKVGNTSMCIGTGMGMSAVWVAE
;
A
#
# COMPACT_ATOMS: atom_id res chain seq x y z
N MET A 1 21.07 22.67 8.80
CA MET A 1 19.67 23.09 9.05
C MET A 1 19.69 24.57 9.36
N GLY A 2 19.17 25.39 8.45
CA GLY A 2 19.15 26.85 8.62
C GLY A 2 18.03 27.28 9.58
N ALA A 3 18.16 28.49 10.14
CA ALA A 3 17.12 29.08 10.99
C ALA A 3 15.74 29.15 10.30
N ALA A 4 15.71 29.25 8.96
CA ALA A 4 14.49 29.24 8.16
C ALA A 4 13.75 27.87 8.18
N ASP A 5 14.49 26.74 8.19
CA ASP A 5 13.88 25.40 8.27
C ASP A 5 13.22 25.16 9.64
N ARG A 6 13.83 25.71 10.71
CA ARG A 6 13.27 25.64 12.07
C ARG A 6 12.03 26.53 12.21
N ILE A 7 11.99 27.69 11.56
CA ILE A 7 10.81 28.57 11.55
C ILE A 7 9.66 27.95 10.73
N SER A 8 9.94 27.23 9.64
CA SER A 8 8.92 26.45 8.93
C SER A 8 8.43 25.25 9.75
N GLN A 9 9.28 24.61 10.56
CA GLN A 9 8.89 23.52 11.45
C GLN A 9 7.97 24.00 12.59
N ILE A 10 8.22 25.20 13.14
CA ILE A 10 7.36 25.80 14.16
C ILE A 10 6.08 26.39 13.53
N GLY A 11 6.17 26.97 12.32
CA GLY A 11 5.02 27.50 11.57
C GLY A 11 4.05 26.42 11.09
N GLY A 12 4.55 25.20 10.81
CA GLY A 12 3.72 24.03 10.49
C GLY A 12 3.01 23.41 11.69
N GLN A 13 3.44 23.73 12.92
CA GLN A 13 2.75 23.37 14.15
C GLN A 13 1.70 24.42 14.58
N ILE A 14 1.67 25.60 13.95
CA ILE A 14 0.81 26.74 14.36
C ILE A 14 -0.14 27.23 13.25
N SER A 15 0.01 26.85 11.98
CA SER A 15 -0.91 27.29 10.90
C SER A 15 -1.80 26.18 10.37
N GLY A 16 -2.82 25.86 11.16
CA GLY A 16 -3.96 25.07 10.78
C GLY A 16 -4.74 24.67 12.02
N ASN A 17 -5.49 25.61 12.60
CA ASN A 17 -6.48 25.29 13.62
C ASN A 17 -7.34 24.13 13.09
N PRO A 18 -7.29 22.92 13.67
CA PRO A 18 -8.31 21.92 13.41
C PRO A 18 -9.61 22.58 13.81
N THR A 19 -10.51 22.84 12.86
CA THR A 19 -11.80 23.42 13.24
C THR A 19 -12.46 22.40 14.16
N ALA A 20 -12.91 22.82 15.35
CA ALA A 20 -13.81 22.02 16.17
C ALA A 20 -14.90 21.43 15.25
N GLY A 21 -15.11 20.12 15.31
CA GLY A 21 -16.04 19.40 14.43
C GLY A 21 -15.47 18.92 13.08
N GLY A 22 -14.17 19.00 12.82
CA GLY A 22 -13.54 18.46 11.60
C GLY A 22 -13.83 16.98 11.38
N ARG A 23 -13.72 16.18 12.45
CA ARG A 23 -14.10 14.75 12.44
C ARG A 23 -15.56 14.57 12.07
N ASP A 24 -16.48 15.32 12.69
CA ASP A 24 -17.92 15.20 12.40
C ASP A 24 -18.24 15.51 10.93
N LYS A 25 -17.60 16.55 10.37
CA LYS A 25 -17.76 16.92 8.95
C LYS A 25 -17.37 15.80 7.99
N ILE A 26 -16.28 15.07 8.26
CA ILE A 26 -15.86 13.96 7.39
C ILE A 26 -16.73 12.71 7.58
N LEU A 27 -17.47 12.61 8.69
CA LEU A 27 -18.41 11.53 8.96
C LEU A 27 -19.80 11.77 8.33
N GLU A 28 -20.14 13.02 7.98
CA GLU A 28 -21.37 13.35 7.24
C GLU A 28 -21.42 12.61 5.90
N LYS A 29 -22.58 12.05 5.56
CA LYS A 29 -22.79 11.35 4.29
C LYS A 29 -23.41 12.30 3.27
N ARG A 30 -22.78 12.44 2.11
CA ARG A 30 -23.24 13.33 1.04
C ARG A 30 -23.43 12.56 -0.27
N PRO A 31 -24.44 12.89 -1.09
CA PRO A 31 -24.70 12.18 -2.35
C PRO A 31 -23.52 12.19 -3.34
N ASP A 32 -22.65 13.19 -3.26
CA ASP A 32 -21.45 13.38 -4.07
C ASP A 32 -20.17 12.76 -3.45
N ASP A 33 -20.27 12.13 -2.27
CA ASP A 33 -19.15 11.37 -1.71
C ASP A 33 -18.67 10.28 -2.68
N VAL A 34 -17.36 10.04 -2.73
CA VAL A 34 -16.80 8.86 -3.39
C VAL A 34 -16.74 7.72 -2.38
N VAL A 35 -17.57 6.71 -2.59
CA VAL A 35 -17.71 5.56 -1.69
C VAL A 35 -16.98 4.35 -2.22
N VAL A 36 -16.45 3.54 -1.31
CA VAL A 36 -15.91 2.21 -1.58
C VAL A 36 -17.00 1.18 -1.29
N THR A 37 -17.38 0.39 -2.29
CA THR A 37 -18.47 -0.59 -2.14
C THR A 37 -17.98 -2.03 -2.06
N ALA A 38 -16.80 -2.31 -2.59
CA ALA A 38 -16.09 -3.56 -2.40
C ALA A 38 -14.59 -3.32 -2.39
N ALA A 39 -13.85 -4.09 -1.60
CA ALA A 39 -12.41 -4.13 -1.63
C ALA A 39 -11.94 -5.55 -1.36
N CYS A 40 -10.86 -5.97 -2.00
CA CYS A 40 -10.27 -7.28 -1.74
C CYS A 40 -8.80 -7.33 -2.16
N ARG A 41 -8.12 -8.39 -1.74
CA ARG A 41 -6.74 -8.69 -2.10
C ARG A 41 -6.54 -10.19 -2.29
N THR A 42 -5.50 -10.58 -2.98
CA THR A 42 -4.96 -11.93 -2.85
C THR A 42 -4.29 -12.08 -1.48
N ALA A 43 -4.03 -13.32 -1.07
CA ALA A 43 -2.91 -13.56 -0.16
C ALA A 43 -1.62 -13.01 -0.76
N PHE A 44 -0.62 -12.68 0.05
CA PHE A 44 0.72 -12.35 -0.40
C PHE A 44 1.65 -13.54 -0.22
N THR A 45 2.45 -13.79 -1.25
CA THR A 45 3.40 -14.89 -1.25
C THR A 45 4.82 -14.39 -1.45
N LYS A 46 5.79 -15.01 -0.78
CA LYS A 46 7.21 -14.67 -0.93
C LYS A 46 7.67 -14.81 -2.38
N GLY A 47 8.37 -13.80 -2.87
CA GLY A 47 8.96 -13.83 -4.20
C GLY A 47 9.93 -15.00 -4.39
N GLY A 48 9.88 -15.61 -5.56
CA GLY A 48 10.73 -16.70 -6.04
C GLY A 48 10.41 -18.09 -5.47
N LYS A 49 9.64 -18.19 -4.37
CA LYS A 49 9.44 -19.47 -3.65
C LYS A 49 8.03 -19.69 -3.11
N GLY A 50 7.22 -18.64 -3.02
CA GLY A 50 5.88 -18.70 -2.48
C GLY A 50 4.86 -19.29 -3.45
N GLY A 51 3.59 -19.31 -3.03
CA GLY A 51 2.50 -19.91 -3.79
C GLY A 51 2.25 -19.30 -5.19
N PHE A 52 2.69 -18.06 -5.44
CA PHE A 52 2.55 -17.40 -6.75
C PHE A 52 3.84 -17.35 -7.58
N LYS A 53 4.85 -18.16 -7.24
CA LYS A 53 6.15 -18.11 -7.93
C LYS A 53 6.07 -18.35 -9.45
N ASP A 54 5.04 -19.05 -9.92
CA ASP A 54 4.81 -19.32 -11.34
C ASP A 54 3.55 -18.61 -11.89
N THR A 55 3.00 -17.64 -11.15
CA THR A 55 1.77 -16.93 -11.51
C THR A 55 2.09 -15.51 -12.02
N PRO A 56 1.77 -15.20 -13.29
CA PRO A 56 1.88 -13.85 -13.84
C PRO A 56 1.05 -12.79 -13.13
N ALA A 57 1.48 -11.54 -13.22
CA ALA A 57 0.77 -10.39 -12.64
C ALA A 57 -0.65 -10.25 -13.22
N GLY A 58 -0.83 -10.38 -14.54
CA GLY A 58 -2.14 -10.38 -15.17
C GLY A 58 -3.12 -11.40 -14.59
N ASP A 59 -2.66 -12.61 -14.26
CA ASP A 59 -3.52 -13.67 -13.70
C ASP A 59 -3.93 -13.36 -12.24
N LEU A 60 -3.00 -12.83 -11.44
CA LEU A 60 -3.32 -12.35 -10.09
C LEU A 60 -4.35 -11.22 -10.13
N LEU A 61 -4.20 -10.29 -11.07
CA LEU A 61 -5.14 -9.18 -11.27
C LEU A 61 -6.52 -9.68 -11.71
N ALA A 62 -6.58 -10.59 -12.68
CA ALA A 62 -7.84 -11.19 -13.15
C ALA A 62 -8.59 -11.85 -11.99
N GLY A 63 -7.86 -12.56 -11.11
CA GLY A 63 -8.41 -13.18 -9.91
C GLY A 63 -9.09 -12.17 -8.96
N VAL A 64 -8.42 -11.07 -8.63
CA VAL A 64 -9.02 -10.05 -7.73
C VAL A 64 -10.12 -9.24 -8.39
N LEU A 65 -10.02 -8.96 -9.70
CA LEU A 65 -11.06 -8.27 -10.46
C LEU A 65 -12.35 -9.10 -10.53
N LYS A 66 -12.22 -10.41 -10.77
CA LYS A 66 -13.35 -11.34 -10.72
C LYS A 66 -13.97 -11.39 -9.33
N ALA A 67 -13.15 -11.39 -8.29
CA ALA A 67 -13.64 -11.36 -6.91
C ALA A 67 -14.37 -10.07 -6.55
N ILE A 68 -14.00 -8.92 -7.13
CA ILE A 68 -14.77 -7.68 -6.99
C ILE A 68 -16.18 -7.87 -7.57
N ILE A 69 -16.30 -8.39 -8.80
CA ILE A 69 -17.60 -8.69 -9.42
C ILE A 69 -18.41 -9.64 -8.54
N ASP A 70 -17.78 -10.73 -8.08
CA ASP A 70 -18.45 -11.75 -7.26
C ASP A 70 -18.93 -11.21 -5.91
N ARG A 71 -18.18 -10.29 -5.27
CA ARG A 71 -18.52 -9.70 -3.97
C ARG A 71 -19.58 -8.61 -4.07
N SER A 72 -19.41 -7.69 -5.02
CA SER A 72 -20.31 -6.54 -5.17
C SER A 72 -21.57 -6.85 -5.98
N LYS A 73 -21.54 -7.93 -6.77
CA LYS A 73 -22.56 -8.27 -7.78
C LYS A 73 -22.78 -7.12 -8.77
N ILE A 74 -21.79 -6.24 -8.95
CA ILE A 74 -21.86 -5.15 -9.92
C ILE A 74 -21.99 -5.72 -11.32
N ASN A 75 -22.83 -5.12 -12.15
CA ASN A 75 -22.82 -5.40 -13.59
C ASN A 75 -21.48 -4.87 -14.17
N PRO A 76 -20.61 -5.73 -14.72
CA PRO A 76 -19.30 -5.30 -15.21
C PRO A 76 -19.37 -4.22 -16.29
N ALA A 77 -20.45 -4.17 -17.07
CA ALA A 77 -20.66 -3.14 -18.09
C ALA A 77 -20.87 -1.72 -17.51
N LEU A 78 -21.15 -1.60 -16.22
CA LEU A 78 -21.29 -0.29 -15.56
C LEU A 78 -19.95 0.29 -15.07
N VAL A 79 -18.87 -0.50 -15.10
CA VAL A 79 -17.55 -0.02 -14.66
C VAL A 79 -16.86 0.65 -15.84
N GLU A 80 -16.54 1.93 -15.69
CA GLU A 80 -16.08 2.79 -16.79
C GLU A 80 -14.55 2.83 -16.89
N ASP A 81 -13.82 2.84 -15.77
CA ASP A 81 -12.34 2.84 -15.74
C ASP A 81 -11.79 1.88 -14.69
N VAL A 82 -10.71 1.18 -15.05
CA VAL A 82 -9.89 0.36 -14.16
C VAL A 82 -8.47 0.89 -14.19
N ALA A 83 -8.07 1.56 -13.10
CA ALA A 83 -6.70 2.03 -12.91
C ALA A 83 -5.89 0.96 -12.18
N VAL A 84 -4.77 0.54 -12.73
CA VAL A 84 -3.94 -0.53 -12.16
C VAL A 84 -2.54 -0.02 -11.83
N GLY A 85 -2.21 -0.03 -10.54
CA GLY A 85 -0.88 0.26 -10.05
C GLY A 85 0.10 -0.90 -10.26
N ASN A 86 1.18 -0.68 -11.01
CA ASN A 86 2.25 -1.66 -11.19
C ASN A 86 3.60 -0.94 -11.37
N VAL A 87 4.68 -1.54 -10.85
CA VAL A 87 6.01 -0.93 -10.91
C VAL A 87 6.92 -1.61 -11.92
N LEU A 88 6.98 -2.94 -11.92
CA LEU A 88 8.08 -3.68 -12.55
C LEU A 88 7.77 -4.21 -13.94
N ALA A 89 6.50 -4.38 -14.30
CA ALA A 89 6.15 -4.91 -15.61
C ALA A 89 6.50 -3.91 -16.72
N PRO A 90 6.94 -4.37 -17.90
CA PRO A 90 7.16 -3.50 -19.05
C PRO A 90 5.92 -2.66 -19.37
N GLY A 91 6.10 -1.36 -19.56
CA GLY A 91 4.98 -0.43 -19.78
C GLY A 91 3.98 -0.39 -18.60
N ALA A 92 4.42 -0.74 -17.39
CA ALA A 92 3.59 -0.94 -16.21
C ALA A 92 2.44 -1.96 -16.42
N GLY A 93 2.59 -2.90 -17.37
CA GLY A 93 1.62 -3.99 -17.56
C GLY A 93 0.33 -3.61 -18.28
N ALA A 94 0.26 -2.44 -18.95
CA ALA A 94 -0.98 -1.93 -19.55
C ALA A 94 -1.71 -2.96 -20.45
N THR A 95 -0.98 -3.66 -21.31
CA THR A 95 -1.55 -4.66 -22.22
C THR A 95 -2.07 -5.90 -21.47
N GLU A 96 -1.28 -6.48 -20.57
CA GLU A 96 -1.69 -7.67 -19.82
C GLU A 96 -2.85 -7.38 -18.86
N PHE A 97 -2.93 -6.17 -18.30
CA PHE A 97 -4.01 -5.80 -17.39
C PHE A 97 -5.32 -5.51 -18.11
N ARG A 98 -5.25 -5.01 -19.35
CA ARG A 98 -6.44 -4.94 -20.20
C ARG A 98 -6.97 -6.35 -20.50
N ALA A 99 -6.09 -7.29 -20.82
CA ALA A 99 -6.48 -8.69 -21.01
C ALA A 99 -7.06 -9.30 -19.72
N ALA A 100 -6.46 -9.03 -18.56
CA ALA A 100 -6.93 -9.49 -17.26
C ALA A 100 -8.36 -9.01 -16.94
N ALA A 101 -8.71 -7.78 -17.31
CA ALA A 101 -10.08 -7.28 -17.15
C ALA A 101 -11.08 -8.08 -17.99
N PHE A 102 -10.75 -8.40 -19.24
CA PHE A 102 -11.59 -9.28 -20.08
C PHE A 102 -11.72 -10.69 -19.49
N VAL A 103 -10.61 -11.27 -19.01
CA VAL A 103 -10.63 -12.58 -18.34
C VAL A 103 -11.50 -12.58 -17.09
N ALA A 104 -11.52 -11.46 -16.34
CA ALA A 104 -12.38 -11.28 -15.18
C ALA A 104 -13.87 -11.10 -15.52
N GLY A 105 -14.20 -10.79 -16.78
CA GLY A 105 -15.59 -10.62 -17.26
C GLY A 105 -16.02 -9.17 -17.47
N PHE A 106 -15.10 -8.20 -17.46
CA PHE A 106 -15.39 -6.83 -17.89
C PHE A 106 -15.56 -6.77 -19.41
N THR A 107 -16.35 -5.79 -19.88
CA THR A 107 -16.67 -5.63 -21.30
C THR A 107 -15.65 -4.74 -22.01
N GLU A 108 -15.76 -4.62 -23.33
CA GLU A 108 -14.96 -3.71 -24.14
C GLU A 108 -15.15 -2.24 -23.77
N GLU A 109 -16.29 -1.87 -23.20
CA GLU A 109 -16.58 -0.50 -22.76
C GLU A 109 -15.79 -0.09 -21.51
N THR A 110 -15.42 -1.04 -20.65
CA THR A 110 -14.61 -0.77 -19.46
C THR A 110 -13.19 -0.40 -19.85
N ALA A 111 -12.76 0.85 -19.67
CA ALA A 111 -11.39 1.29 -19.92
C ALA A 111 -10.40 0.67 -18.90
N VAL A 112 -9.14 0.53 -19.30
CA VAL A 112 -8.06 0.07 -18.39
C VAL A 112 -6.83 0.90 -18.65
N ARG A 113 -6.18 1.38 -17.57
CA ARG A 113 -4.90 2.08 -17.63
C ARG A 113 -3.94 1.60 -16.56
N ALA A 114 -2.65 1.66 -16.87
CA ALA A 114 -1.59 1.39 -15.93
C ALA A 114 -1.05 2.69 -15.31
N VAL A 115 -0.68 2.65 -14.04
CA VAL A 115 -0.07 3.77 -13.31
C VAL A 115 1.16 3.27 -12.58
N ASN A 116 2.27 4.00 -12.71
CA ASN A 116 3.48 3.76 -11.92
C ASN A 116 3.86 5.03 -11.14
N ARG A 117 3.64 4.97 -9.83
CA ARG A 117 4.23 5.86 -8.82
C ARG A 117 4.96 5.04 -7.77
N GLN A 118 5.79 4.09 -8.23
CA GLN A 118 6.57 3.20 -7.38
C GLN A 118 5.70 2.52 -6.31
N CYS A 119 6.14 2.48 -5.05
CA CYS A 119 5.46 1.82 -3.93
C CYS A 119 4.01 2.29 -3.68
N SER A 120 3.61 3.48 -4.16
CA SER A 120 2.25 3.99 -3.97
C SER A 120 1.33 3.75 -5.15
N SER A 121 1.76 3.02 -6.19
CA SER A 121 0.99 2.92 -7.45
C SER A 121 -0.46 2.46 -7.24
N GLY A 122 -0.70 1.46 -6.40
CA GLY A 122 -2.07 1.01 -6.09
C GLY A 122 -2.90 2.03 -5.31
N LEU A 123 -2.28 2.85 -4.44
CA LEU A 123 -2.99 3.94 -3.77
C LEU A 123 -3.27 5.08 -4.75
N GLN A 124 -2.31 5.39 -5.64
CA GLN A 124 -2.49 6.36 -6.70
C GLN A 124 -3.64 5.95 -7.63
N ALA A 125 -3.73 4.67 -8.00
CA ALA A 125 -4.83 4.16 -8.79
C ALA A 125 -6.20 4.39 -8.11
N CYS A 126 -6.32 4.07 -6.82
CA CYS A 126 -7.55 4.34 -6.04
C CYS A 126 -7.91 5.83 -6.01
N VAL A 127 -6.92 6.69 -5.74
CA VAL A 127 -7.14 8.15 -5.66
C VAL A 127 -7.43 8.75 -7.02
N ASP A 128 -6.82 8.28 -8.10
CA ASP A 128 -7.12 8.76 -9.44
C ASP A 128 -8.56 8.43 -9.86
N VAL A 129 -9.04 7.22 -9.56
CA VAL A 129 -10.45 6.84 -9.80
C VAL A 129 -11.38 7.72 -8.96
N ALA A 130 -11.04 7.95 -7.69
CA ALA A 130 -11.81 8.88 -6.86
C ALA A 130 -11.86 10.30 -7.45
N ASN A 131 -10.73 10.80 -7.96
CA ASN A 131 -10.67 12.11 -8.61
C ASN A 131 -11.52 12.16 -9.90
N GLN A 132 -11.54 11.09 -10.70
CA GLN A 132 -12.39 11.02 -11.89
C GLN A 132 -13.87 11.07 -11.52
N ILE A 133 -14.28 10.38 -10.45
CA ILE A 133 -15.66 10.41 -9.94
C ILE A 133 -16.03 11.81 -9.42
N GLN A 134 -15.13 12.44 -8.66
CA GLN A 134 -15.32 13.82 -8.16
C GLN A 134 -15.41 14.83 -9.31
N ALA A 135 -14.62 14.66 -10.37
CA ALA A 135 -14.64 15.52 -11.55
C ALA A 135 -15.85 15.26 -12.46
N GLY A 136 -16.61 14.18 -12.24
CA GLY A 136 -17.74 13.78 -13.08
C GLY A 136 -17.34 13.17 -14.42
N MET A 137 -16.11 12.66 -14.53
CA MET A 137 -15.63 11.96 -15.72
C MET A 137 -16.20 10.54 -15.80
N ILE A 138 -16.39 9.88 -14.66
CA ILE A 138 -17.04 8.57 -14.50
C ILE A 138 -17.92 8.58 -13.25
N ASP A 139 -18.82 7.63 -13.13
CA ASP A 139 -19.60 7.34 -11.92
C ASP A 139 -19.09 6.12 -11.15
N ILE A 140 -18.48 5.15 -11.85
CA ILE A 140 -18.00 3.88 -11.28
C ILE A 140 -16.63 3.50 -11.84
N GLY A 141 -15.69 3.15 -10.97
CA GLY A 141 -14.38 2.67 -11.39
C GLY A 141 -13.68 1.80 -10.35
N ILE A 142 -12.56 1.19 -10.75
CA ILE A 142 -11.76 0.32 -9.89
C ILE A 142 -10.34 0.87 -9.77
N GLY A 143 -9.92 1.12 -8.54
CA GLY A 143 -8.51 1.31 -8.20
C GLY A 143 -7.89 -0.03 -7.80
N ALA A 144 -6.95 -0.52 -8.59
CA ALA A 144 -6.26 -1.79 -8.34
C ALA A 144 -4.75 -1.60 -8.25
N GLY A 145 -4.07 -2.64 -7.77
CA GLY A 145 -2.63 -2.74 -7.88
C GLY A 145 -2.21 -4.20 -7.88
N VAL A 146 -1.15 -4.51 -8.61
CA VAL A 146 -0.62 -5.87 -8.73
C VAL A 146 0.89 -5.83 -8.93
N GLU A 147 1.58 -6.80 -8.36
CA GLU A 147 3.00 -7.02 -8.62
C GLU A 147 3.30 -8.52 -8.63
N SER A 148 4.09 -8.96 -9.61
CA SER A 148 4.83 -10.22 -9.54
C SER A 148 6.31 -9.86 -9.50
N MET A 149 6.82 -9.72 -8.27
CA MET A 149 8.25 -9.50 -8.07
C MET A 149 9.03 -10.77 -8.43
N THR A 150 8.43 -11.96 -8.33
CA THR A 150 9.09 -13.19 -8.78
C THR A 150 9.53 -13.11 -10.24
N LEU A 151 8.66 -12.61 -11.12
CA LEU A 151 8.90 -12.65 -12.56
C LEU A 151 9.59 -11.38 -13.08
N ASN A 152 9.40 -10.24 -12.39
CA ASN A 152 9.84 -8.93 -12.90
C ASN A 152 10.91 -8.25 -12.02
N TYR A 153 11.30 -8.82 -10.88
CA TYR A 153 12.37 -8.26 -10.06
C TYR A 153 13.74 -8.78 -10.51
N GLY A 154 14.73 -7.89 -10.60
CA GLY A 154 16.08 -8.24 -11.05
C GLY A 154 16.90 -7.01 -11.42
N PRO A 155 18.07 -7.19 -12.08
CA PRO A 155 18.93 -6.07 -12.49
C PRO A 155 18.22 -5.02 -13.34
N ASN A 156 17.24 -5.44 -14.14
CA ASN A 156 16.46 -4.56 -15.03
C ASN A 156 15.28 -3.85 -14.34
N ALA A 157 15.07 -4.08 -13.04
CA ALA A 157 13.98 -3.44 -12.28
C ALA A 157 14.18 -1.94 -12.08
N VAL A 158 15.41 -1.45 -12.23
CA VAL A 158 15.76 -0.03 -12.12
C VAL A 158 16.15 0.48 -13.50
N SER A 159 15.52 1.56 -13.95
CA SER A 159 15.87 2.18 -15.23
C SER A 159 17.33 2.62 -15.25
N GLU A 160 18.00 2.36 -16.37
CA GLU A 160 19.30 2.94 -16.63
C GLU A 160 19.19 4.43 -16.95
N LEU A 161 20.16 5.21 -16.45
CA LEU A 161 20.23 6.65 -16.65
C LEU A 161 21.38 6.96 -17.60
N SER A 162 21.21 7.95 -18.48
CA SER A 162 22.29 8.41 -19.34
C SER A 162 23.41 9.08 -18.53
N GLU A 163 24.60 9.16 -19.09
CA GLU A 163 25.73 9.84 -18.44
C GLU A 163 25.40 11.29 -18.08
N ASP A 164 24.62 11.98 -18.91
CA ASP A 164 24.19 13.36 -18.63
C ASP A 164 23.27 13.45 -17.41
N PHE A 165 22.40 12.45 -17.19
CA PHE A 165 21.58 12.39 -15.98
C PHE A 165 22.45 12.17 -14.75
N LEU A 166 23.49 11.34 -14.87
CA LEU A 166 24.40 11.05 -13.75
C LEU A 166 25.26 12.26 -13.35
N LYS A 167 25.42 13.26 -14.22
CA LYS A 167 26.08 14.55 -13.88
C LYS A 167 25.22 15.43 -12.97
N VAL A 168 23.90 15.25 -12.97
CA VAL A 168 22.98 15.95 -12.06
C VAL A 168 22.83 15.13 -10.78
N LYS A 169 23.31 15.66 -9.66
CA LYS A 169 23.35 14.95 -8.37
C LYS A 169 21.98 14.42 -7.94
N GLU A 170 20.93 15.22 -8.08
CA GLU A 170 19.55 14.86 -7.74
C GLU A 170 19.06 13.67 -8.57
N ALA A 171 19.37 13.64 -9.87
CA ALA A 171 18.99 12.56 -10.77
C ALA A 171 19.79 11.28 -10.47
N ALA A 172 21.10 11.38 -10.24
CA ALA A 172 21.93 10.25 -9.83
C ALA A 172 21.43 9.62 -8.52
N ASN A 173 20.96 10.44 -7.57
CA ASN A 173 20.44 9.97 -6.29
C ASN A 173 19.18 9.08 -6.43
N CYS A 174 18.46 9.12 -7.56
CA CYS A 174 17.31 8.25 -7.81
C CYS A 174 17.70 6.77 -7.96
N LYS A 175 18.98 6.43 -8.21
CA LYS A 175 19.47 5.04 -8.29
C LYS A 175 19.98 4.48 -6.96
N VAL A 176 19.97 5.26 -5.87
CA VAL A 176 20.50 4.76 -4.58
C VAL A 176 19.57 3.68 -4.00
N PRO A 177 20.09 2.50 -3.63
CA PRO A 177 19.27 1.43 -3.08
C PRO A 177 18.54 1.83 -1.81
N MET A 178 17.24 1.51 -1.75
CA MET A 178 16.36 1.92 -0.64
C MET A 178 16.87 1.45 0.73
N GLY A 179 17.49 0.28 0.83
CA GLY A 179 18.05 -0.24 2.08
C GLY A 179 19.18 0.62 2.63
N VAL A 180 20.02 1.20 1.76
CA VAL A 180 21.09 2.14 2.16
C VAL A 180 20.50 3.43 2.73
N LEU A 181 19.42 3.92 2.13
CA LEU A 181 18.70 5.09 2.65
C LEU A 181 18.07 4.81 4.02
N SER A 182 17.58 3.58 4.21
CA SER A 182 17.01 3.14 5.49
C SER A 182 18.04 3.08 6.62
N GLU A 183 19.28 2.69 6.32
CA GLU A 183 20.40 2.75 7.28
C GLU A 183 20.68 4.19 7.71
N ALA A 184 20.72 5.13 6.75
CA ALA A 184 20.92 6.54 7.05
C ALA A 184 19.82 7.10 7.97
N MET A 185 18.56 6.70 7.74
CA MET A 185 17.45 7.08 8.62
C MET A 185 17.55 6.49 10.03
N ALA A 186 18.06 5.26 10.16
CA ALA A 186 18.29 4.67 11.48
C ALA A 186 19.31 5.48 12.28
N VAL A 187 20.39 5.93 11.63
CA VAL A 187 21.41 6.77 12.26
C VAL A 187 20.86 8.15 12.63
N ASP A 188 20.07 8.78 11.76
CA ASP A 188 19.56 10.16 11.93
C ASP A 188 18.79 10.38 13.24
N LEU A 189 17.95 9.42 13.65
CA LEU A 189 17.21 9.48 14.93
C LEU A 189 17.69 8.46 15.98
N GLY A 190 18.85 7.83 15.78
CA GLY A 190 19.37 6.83 16.70
C GLY A 190 18.41 5.65 16.91
N ILE A 191 17.70 5.22 15.87
CA ILE A 191 16.78 4.09 15.91
C ILE A 191 17.61 2.81 15.94
N THR A 192 17.89 2.33 17.15
CA THR A 192 18.79 1.19 17.37
C THR A 192 18.27 -0.07 16.69
N ARG A 193 19.18 -1.02 16.44
CA ARG A 193 18.82 -2.30 15.86
C ARG A 193 17.81 -3.06 16.71
N GLU A 194 17.96 -3.02 18.03
CA GLU A 194 17.04 -3.65 18.98
C GLU A 194 15.64 -3.05 18.86
N THR A 195 15.54 -1.72 18.67
CA THR A 195 14.26 -1.03 18.46
C THR A 195 13.60 -1.46 17.15
N GLN A 196 14.39 -1.58 16.08
CA GLN A 196 13.92 -2.04 14.77
C GLN A 196 13.43 -3.49 14.83
N ASP A 197 14.18 -4.37 15.50
CA ASP A 197 13.85 -5.78 15.64
C ASP A 197 12.65 -6.00 16.56
N ALA A 198 12.48 -5.19 17.61
CA ALA A 198 11.28 -5.19 18.44
C ALA A 198 10.04 -4.78 17.64
N PHE A 199 10.15 -3.72 16.82
CA PHE A 199 9.06 -3.28 15.94
C PHE A 199 8.70 -4.35 14.90
N ALA A 200 9.70 -4.96 14.27
CA ALA A 200 9.51 -6.04 13.31
C ALA A 200 8.84 -7.26 13.96
N ALA A 201 9.32 -7.69 15.14
CA ALA A 201 8.71 -8.79 15.88
C ALA A 201 7.24 -8.50 16.24
N ALA A 202 6.93 -7.27 16.64
CA ALA A 202 5.55 -6.86 16.91
C ALA A 202 4.67 -6.90 15.64
N SER A 203 5.22 -6.50 14.47
CA SER A 203 4.52 -6.62 13.18
C SER A 203 4.19 -8.09 12.87
N TYR A 204 5.15 -9.01 13.02
CA TYR A 204 4.91 -10.45 12.88
C TYR A 204 3.87 -10.97 13.87
N GLN A 205 3.97 -10.63 15.15
CA GLN A 205 3.03 -11.08 16.18
C GLN A 205 1.59 -10.63 15.90
N LYS A 206 1.39 -9.38 15.47
CA LYS A 206 0.08 -8.86 15.05
C LYS A 206 -0.47 -9.63 13.84
N ALA A 207 0.35 -9.89 12.83
CA ALA A 207 -0.05 -10.64 11.64
C ALA A 207 -0.36 -12.11 11.93
N ILE A 208 0.44 -12.77 12.78
CA ILE A 208 0.20 -14.15 13.23
C ILE A 208 -1.14 -14.24 13.95
N LYS A 209 -1.39 -13.31 14.88
CA LYS A 209 -2.67 -13.25 15.61
C LYS A 209 -3.83 -13.05 14.63
N ALA A 210 -3.74 -12.05 13.75
CA ALA A 210 -4.77 -11.75 12.77
C ALA A 210 -5.06 -12.93 11.84
N GLN A 211 -4.03 -13.64 11.37
CA GLN A 211 -4.20 -14.82 10.52
C GLN A 211 -4.83 -16.00 11.27
N LYS A 212 -4.39 -16.28 12.51
CA LYS A 212 -4.95 -17.36 13.35
C LYS A 212 -6.42 -17.10 13.72
N GLU A 213 -6.77 -15.86 14.00
CA GLU A 213 -8.14 -15.43 14.30
C GLU A 213 -9.01 -15.27 13.04
N GLY A 214 -8.44 -15.44 11.84
CA GLY A 214 -9.18 -15.33 10.58
C GLY A 214 -9.55 -13.89 10.18
N LEU A 215 -8.88 -12.88 10.73
CA LEU A 215 -9.19 -11.45 10.51
C LEU A 215 -8.85 -10.94 9.10
N PHE A 216 -8.25 -11.78 8.27
CA PHE A 216 -7.99 -11.51 6.85
C PHE A 216 -8.99 -12.20 5.92
N LYS A 217 -9.90 -13.05 6.41
CA LYS A 217 -10.86 -13.80 5.57
C LYS A 217 -11.78 -12.87 4.76
N ASP A 218 -12.14 -11.72 5.33
CA ASP A 218 -13.01 -10.76 4.67
C ASP A 218 -12.29 -10.00 3.55
N GLU A 219 -10.95 -9.89 3.58
CA GLU A 219 -10.18 -9.17 2.56
C GLU A 219 -9.47 -10.09 1.55
N ILE A 220 -9.03 -11.29 1.97
CA ILE A 220 -8.34 -12.26 1.11
C ILE A 220 -9.32 -12.99 0.21
N VAL A 221 -8.95 -13.10 -1.06
CA VAL A 221 -9.57 -13.95 -2.07
C VAL A 221 -8.66 -15.16 -2.29
N PRO A 222 -9.14 -16.39 -2.01
CA PRO A 222 -8.43 -17.61 -2.37
C PRO A 222 -8.27 -17.70 -3.89
N LEU A 223 -7.03 -17.86 -4.37
CA LEU A 223 -6.75 -18.09 -5.79
C LEU A 223 -6.29 -19.52 -6.02
N LYS A 224 -6.88 -20.16 -7.02
CA LYS A 224 -6.44 -21.47 -7.53
C LYS A 224 -5.42 -21.22 -8.64
N VAL A 225 -4.18 -21.66 -8.43
CA VAL A 225 -3.05 -21.40 -9.34
C VAL A 225 -2.31 -22.70 -9.62
N ARG A 226 -1.48 -22.71 -10.66
CA ARG A 226 -0.58 -23.84 -10.97
C ARG A 226 0.83 -23.48 -10.54
N VAL A 227 1.48 -24.40 -9.85
CA VAL A 227 2.87 -24.27 -9.40
C VAL A 227 3.66 -25.45 -9.92
N GLN A 228 4.82 -25.17 -10.50
CA GLN A 228 5.75 -26.20 -10.97
C GLN A 228 6.63 -26.69 -9.82
N ASP A 229 6.64 -27.99 -9.60
CA ASP A 229 7.55 -28.63 -8.64
C ASP A 229 9.00 -28.47 -9.13
N PRO A 230 9.91 -27.83 -8.36
CA PRO A 230 11.26 -27.57 -8.82
C PRO A 230 12.12 -28.83 -8.96
N LYS A 231 11.68 -29.99 -8.43
CA LYS A 231 12.41 -31.25 -8.54
C LYS A 231 11.89 -32.15 -9.63
N THR A 232 10.57 -32.22 -9.80
CA THR A 232 9.92 -33.13 -10.77
C THR A 232 9.50 -32.43 -12.05
N GLU A 233 9.52 -31.09 -12.09
CA GLU A 233 9.01 -30.25 -13.19
C GLU A 233 7.50 -30.42 -13.46
N GLU A 234 6.79 -31.17 -12.62
CA GLU A 234 5.35 -31.38 -12.73
C GLU A 234 4.57 -30.16 -12.25
N TRP A 235 3.49 -29.83 -12.95
CA TRP A 235 2.57 -28.77 -12.58
C TRP A 235 1.48 -29.30 -11.65
N LYS A 236 1.35 -28.70 -10.47
CA LYS A 236 0.32 -29.01 -9.48
C LYS A 236 -0.59 -27.81 -9.27
N GLU A 237 -1.87 -28.09 -9.13
CA GLU A 237 -2.83 -27.06 -8.76
C GLU A 237 -2.82 -26.87 -7.24
N VAL A 238 -2.74 -25.62 -6.80
CA VAL A 238 -2.74 -25.23 -5.39
C VAL A 238 -3.72 -24.10 -5.16
N VAL A 239 -4.34 -24.08 -3.98
CA VAL A 239 -5.14 -22.95 -3.53
C VAL A 239 -4.29 -22.11 -2.60
N VAL A 240 -4.11 -20.84 -2.94
CA VAL A 240 -3.38 -19.85 -2.13
C VAL A 240 -4.42 -18.95 -1.47
N ASP A 241 -4.60 -19.11 -0.16
CA ASP A 241 -5.67 -18.48 0.63
C ASP A 241 -5.17 -17.79 1.91
N ARG A 242 -3.85 -17.75 2.11
CA ARG A 242 -3.21 -17.18 3.31
C ARG A 242 -1.86 -16.59 2.98
N ASP A 243 -1.46 -15.58 3.74
CA ASP A 243 -0.17 -14.92 3.58
C ASP A 243 0.96 -15.85 4.05
N ASP A 244 1.89 -16.23 3.15
CA ASP A 244 2.98 -17.17 3.47
C ASP A 244 4.23 -16.50 4.08
N GLY A 245 4.21 -15.16 4.12
CA GLY A 245 5.18 -14.33 4.83
C GLY A 245 5.08 -14.44 6.35
N VAL A 246 3.88 -14.72 6.86
CA VAL A 246 3.54 -14.72 8.29
C VAL A 246 4.09 -15.99 8.96
N ARG A 247 5.21 -15.83 9.68
CA ARG A 247 5.94 -16.94 10.31
C ARG A 247 5.76 -16.95 11.82
N ASP A 248 5.44 -18.11 12.38
CA ASP A 248 5.46 -18.34 13.83
C ASP A 248 6.87 -18.24 14.42
N GLY A 249 6.95 -17.97 15.73
CA GLY A 249 8.20 -18.02 16.50
C GLY A 249 9.17 -16.85 16.28
N ILE A 250 8.76 -15.81 15.55
CA ILE A 250 9.56 -14.60 15.38
C ILE A 250 9.58 -13.78 16.67
N THR A 251 10.77 -13.62 17.24
CA THR A 251 11.05 -12.78 18.42
C THR A 251 12.15 -11.75 18.09
N ALA A 252 12.20 -10.65 18.85
CA ALA A 252 13.26 -9.65 18.70
C ALA A 252 14.66 -10.30 18.84
N GLU A 253 14.83 -11.25 19.77
CA GLU A 253 16.10 -11.99 19.94
C GLU A 253 16.45 -12.85 18.71
N SER A 254 15.46 -13.52 18.11
CA SER A 254 15.69 -14.32 16.89
C SER A 254 16.08 -13.44 15.70
N LEU A 255 15.46 -12.27 15.57
CA LEU A 255 15.79 -11.27 14.55
C LEU A 255 17.18 -10.69 14.79
N GLY A 256 17.55 -10.52 16.07
CA GLY A 256 18.86 -10.10 16.54
C GLY A 256 20.04 -10.93 16.00
N LYS A 257 19.80 -12.16 15.52
CA LYS A 257 20.83 -13.07 14.98
C LYS A 257 21.04 -12.94 13.47
N ILE A 258 20.19 -12.19 12.77
CA ILE A 258 20.25 -12.05 11.30
C ILE A 258 21.35 -11.06 10.91
N ARG A 259 22.16 -11.42 9.92
CA ARG A 259 23.22 -10.55 9.40
C ARG A 259 22.64 -9.33 8.66
N PRO A 260 23.28 -8.15 8.76
CA PRO A 260 22.90 -6.98 7.98
C PRO A 260 22.91 -7.26 6.47
N ALA A 261 21.98 -6.65 5.74
CA ALA A 261 21.78 -6.87 4.31
C ALA A 261 22.44 -5.81 3.40
N PHE A 262 22.65 -4.58 3.89
CA PHE A 262 23.06 -3.45 3.05
C PHE A 262 24.40 -2.82 3.43
N ALA A 263 24.84 -2.98 4.68
CA ALA A 263 26.14 -2.49 5.14
C ALA A 263 26.74 -3.45 6.17
N LYS A 264 28.07 -3.62 6.19
CA LYS A 264 28.75 -4.59 7.08
C LYS A 264 28.40 -4.42 8.57
N ASN A 265 28.28 -3.17 9.02
CA ASN A 265 27.88 -2.79 10.37
C ASN A 265 26.49 -2.14 10.40
N GLY A 266 25.65 -2.47 9.41
CA GLY A 266 24.29 -1.95 9.29
C GLY A 266 23.33 -2.55 10.31
N SER A 267 22.17 -1.92 10.42
CA SER A 267 21.05 -2.36 11.27
C SER A 267 19.96 -3.09 10.49
N ILE A 268 19.89 -2.86 9.17
CA ILE A 268 18.81 -3.36 8.31
C ILE A 268 19.15 -4.76 7.81
N HIS A 269 18.19 -5.67 7.92
CA HIS A 269 18.27 -7.02 7.39
C HIS A 269 16.89 -7.56 6.98
N ALA A 270 16.85 -8.76 6.39
CA ALA A 270 15.64 -9.39 5.87
C ALA A 270 14.53 -9.68 6.92
N GLY A 271 14.82 -9.43 8.20
CA GLY A 271 13.87 -9.62 9.30
C GLY A 271 13.16 -8.34 9.72
N ASN A 272 13.78 -7.18 9.49
CA ASN A 272 13.24 -5.85 9.81
C ASN A 272 13.03 -4.97 8.55
N ALA A 273 13.10 -5.59 7.37
CA ALA A 273 12.70 -5.05 6.08
C ALA A 273 11.47 -5.79 5.56
N SER A 274 10.70 -5.12 4.70
CA SER A 274 9.61 -5.78 3.97
C SER A 274 10.11 -6.92 3.09
N GLN A 275 9.25 -7.94 2.94
CA GLN A 275 9.57 -9.10 2.11
C GLN A 275 9.26 -8.80 0.64
N VAL A 276 10.17 -9.19 -0.26
CA VAL A 276 9.88 -9.28 -1.70
C VAL A 276 8.73 -10.27 -1.88
N SER A 277 7.66 -9.83 -2.53
CA SER A 277 6.38 -10.55 -2.52
C SER A 277 5.60 -10.35 -3.81
N ASP A 278 4.72 -11.30 -4.09
CA ASP A 278 3.75 -11.25 -5.18
C ASP A 278 2.34 -11.07 -4.60
N GLY A 279 1.48 -10.36 -5.32
CA GLY A 279 0.09 -10.19 -4.92
C GLY A 279 -0.66 -9.13 -5.72
N ALA A 280 -1.99 -9.15 -5.60
CA ALA A 280 -2.88 -8.16 -6.20
C ALA A 280 -3.95 -7.68 -5.20
N ALA A 281 -4.48 -6.49 -5.42
CA ALA A 281 -5.60 -5.92 -4.67
C ALA A 281 -6.45 -5.01 -5.57
N ALA A 282 -7.73 -4.90 -5.25
CA ALA A 282 -8.69 -4.09 -5.98
C ALA A 282 -9.68 -3.42 -5.03
N VAL A 283 -10.10 -2.20 -5.38
CA VAL A 283 -11.05 -1.37 -4.65
C VAL A 283 -12.06 -0.84 -5.66
N LEU A 284 -13.33 -1.20 -5.51
CA LEU A 284 -14.44 -0.68 -6.30
C LEU A 284 -14.94 0.62 -5.68
N LEU A 285 -14.86 1.70 -6.45
CA LEU A 285 -15.31 3.04 -6.06
C LEU A 285 -16.46 3.49 -6.95
N MET A 286 -17.37 4.26 -6.38
CA MET A 286 -18.44 4.92 -7.11
C MET A 286 -18.94 6.17 -6.38
N ARG A 287 -19.69 7.02 -7.07
CA ARG A 287 -20.43 8.11 -6.41
C ARG A 287 -21.48 7.54 -5.46
N ARG A 288 -21.68 8.14 -4.28
CA ARG A 288 -22.67 7.65 -3.29
C ARG A 288 -24.06 7.52 -3.88
N SER A 289 -24.55 8.56 -4.56
CA SER A 289 -25.88 8.52 -5.18
C SER A 289 -26.05 7.36 -6.17
N THR A 290 -24.98 7.03 -6.89
CA THR A 290 -24.92 5.86 -7.79
C THR A 290 -24.94 4.55 -7.01
N ALA A 291 -24.15 4.43 -5.93
CA ALA A 291 -24.16 3.25 -5.05
C ALA A 291 -25.56 2.97 -4.49
N GLU A 292 -26.22 4.01 -3.97
CA GLU A 292 -27.55 3.92 -3.38
C GLU A 292 -28.60 3.53 -4.43
N LYS A 293 -28.54 4.14 -5.62
CA LYS A 293 -29.41 3.78 -6.75
C LYS A 293 -29.25 2.33 -7.19
N LEU A 294 -28.03 1.79 -7.13
CA LEU A 294 -27.72 0.41 -7.51
C LEU A 294 -27.87 -0.58 -6.35
N GLY A 295 -28.26 -0.14 -5.15
CA GLY A 295 -28.38 -0.99 -3.96
C GLY A 295 -27.05 -1.60 -3.49
N GLN A 296 -25.93 -0.94 -3.79
CA GLN A 296 -24.59 -1.40 -3.44
C GLN A 296 -24.31 -1.18 -1.94
N THR A 297 -23.65 -2.14 -1.31
CA THR A 297 -23.17 -1.98 0.07
C THR A 297 -22.04 -0.94 0.09
N ILE A 298 -22.00 -0.07 1.10
CA ILE A 298 -20.91 0.91 1.28
C ILE A 298 -20.03 0.45 2.44
N LEU A 299 -18.75 0.20 2.17
CA LEU A 299 -17.74 -0.14 3.18
C LEU A 299 -17.16 1.11 3.86
N GLY A 300 -17.14 2.21 3.11
CA GLY A 300 -16.57 3.47 3.55
C GLY A 300 -16.46 4.47 2.41
N LYS A 301 -15.74 5.56 2.62
CA LYS A 301 -15.52 6.61 1.64
C LYS A 301 -14.12 7.18 1.65
N TYR A 302 -13.71 7.66 0.49
CA TYR A 302 -12.52 8.48 0.32
C TYR A 302 -12.81 9.92 0.77
N VAL A 303 -11.90 10.52 1.55
CA VAL A 303 -12.04 11.90 2.03
C VAL A 303 -11.05 12.83 1.33
N ALA A 304 -9.76 12.55 1.46
CA ALA A 304 -8.71 13.39 0.88
C ALA A 304 -7.41 12.61 0.70
N GLY A 305 -6.62 13.02 -0.29
CA GLY A 305 -5.31 12.46 -0.59
C GLY A 305 -4.26 13.56 -0.76
N ALA A 306 -3.01 13.22 -0.51
CA ALA A 306 -1.87 14.10 -0.73
C ALA A 306 -0.66 13.33 -1.23
N VAL A 307 0.03 13.92 -2.20
CA VAL A 307 1.37 13.53 -2.65
C VAL A 307 2.34 14.68 -2.36
N VAL A 308 3.56 14.33 -1.99
CA VAL A 308 4.67 15.26 -1.71
C VAL A 308 5.96 14.74 -2.30
N GLY A 309 6.83 15.66 -2.74
CA GLY A 309 8.23 15.37 -3.03
C GLY A 309 9.11 15.57 -1.80
N VAL A 310 10.14 14.75 -1.68
CA VAL A 310 11.27 14.88 -0.75
C VAL A 310 12.56 14.64 -1.53
N ALA A 311 13.72 14.91 -0.93
CA ALA A 311 14.98 14.54 -1.59
C ALA A 311 15.02 13.01 -1.82
N PRO A 312 15.52 12.51 -2.97
CA PRO A 312 15.59 11.07 -3.23
C PRO A 312 16.31 10.28 -2.14
N LEU A 313 17.40 10.84 -1.58
CA LEU A 313 18.14 10.23 -0.46
C LEU A 313 17.36 10.20 0.87
N LEU A 314 16.28 10.98 0.96
CA LEU A 314 15.40 11.07 2.12
C LEU A 314 14.01 10.48 1.83
N MET A 315 13.89 9.61 0.83
CA MET A 315 12.60 9.08 0.37
C MET A 315 11.76 8.44 1.47
N GLY A 316 12.39 7.82 2.48
CA GLY A 316 11.69 7.25 3.62
C GLY A 316 10.95 8.28 4.50
N GLN A 317 11.27 9.58 4.39
CA GLN A 317 10.54 10.66 5.06
C GLN A 317 9.19 11.00 4.38
N GLY A 318 8.85 10.33 3.29
CA GLY A 318 7.61 10.55 2.55
C GLY A 318 6.36 10.63 3.43
N PRO A 319 6.05 9.62 4.28
CA PRO A 319 4.88 9.64 5.16
C PRO A 319 4.86 10.82 6.13
N TRP A 320 6.01 11.19 6.69
CA TRP A 320 6.14 12.33 7.60
C TRP A 320 5.68 13.64 6.97
N LYS A 321 5.93 13.85 5.67
CA LYS A 321 5.42 15.03 4.95
C LYS A 321 4.01 14.83 4.38
N ALA A 322 3.66 13.62 3.94
CA ALA A 322 2.40 13.36 3.25
C ALA A 322 1.20 13.30 4.20
N ILE A 323 1.37 12.70 5.38
CA ILE A 323 0.28 12.52 6.36
C ILE A 323 -0.28 13.88 6.80
N PRO A 324 0.52 14.83 7.32
CA PRO A 324 0.01 16.13 7.74
C PRO A 324 -0.73 16.86 6.60
N LYS A 325 -0.22 16.78 5.37
CA LYS A 325 -0.84 17.41 4.19
C LYS A 325 -2.20 16.78 3.84
N ALA A 326 -2.34 15.46 3.95
CA ALA A 326 -3.62 14.77 3.71
C ALA A 326 -4.63 15.10 4.81
N LEU A 327 -4.20 15.11 6.08
CA LEU A 327 -5.06 15.46 7.23
C LEU A 327 -5.53 16.92 7.16
N GLN A 328 -4.63 17.85 6.80
CA GLN A 328 -4.98 19.25 6.57
C GLN A 328 -6.04 19.40 5.47
N LYS A 329 -5.89 18.67 4.35
CA LYS A 329 -6.91 18.66 3.27
C LYS A 329 -8.24 18.08 3.70
N ALA A 330 -8.22 17.08 4.58
CA ALA A 330 -9.43 16.52 5.19
C ALA A 330 -10.03 17.40 6.30
N GLY A 331 -9.31 18.45 6.74
CA GLY A 331 -9.76 19.33 7.84
C GLY A 331 -9.73 18.66 9.21
N ILE A 332 -8.88 17.65 9.41
CA ILE A 332 -8.75 16.90 10.68
C ILE A 332 -7.31 16.95 11.21
N SER A 333 -7.14 16.60 12.47
CA SER A 333 -5.85 16.40 13.13
C SER A 333 -5.43 14.92 13.14
N LYS A 334 -4.20 14.62 13.56
CA LYS A 334 -3.74 13.24 13.77
C LYS A 334 -4.52 12.52 14.88
N ASP A 335 -5.06 13.27 15.83
CA ASP A 335 -5.75 12.71 17.00
C ASP A 335 -7.15 12.21 16.63
N ASP A 336 -7.73 12.75 15.55
CA ASP A 336 -8.97 12.30 14.94
C ASP A 336 -8.82 10.99 14.16
N VAL A 337 -7.60 10.48 13.93
CA VAL A 337 -7.37 9.23 13.19
C VAL A 337 -7.34 8.05 14.15
N ASP A 338 -8.15 7.04 13.87
CA ASP A 338 -8.30 5.85 14.71
C ASP A 338 -7.28 4.75 14.38
N ILE A 339 -6.88 4.65 13.11
CA ILE A 339 -5.93 3.66 12.58
C ILE A 339 -5.06 4.28 11.48
N PHE A 340 -3.75 4.04 11.55
CA PHE A 340 -2.79 4.36 10.50
C PHE A 340 -2.25 3.05 9.88
N GLU A 341 -2.52 2.84 8.60
CA GLU A 341 -1.84 1.86 7.76
C GLU A 341 -0.62 2.55 7.10
N ILE A 342 0.53 2.50 7.76
CA ILE A 342 1.80 3.03 7.25
C ILE A 342 2.62 1.88 6.69
N ASN A 343 3.00 1.95 5.41
CA ASN A 343 3.76 0.87 4.79
C ASN A 343 5.11 0.67 5.49
N GLU A 344 5.39 -0.56 5.89
CA GLU A 344 6.61 -0.94 6.60
C GLU A 344 7.68 -1.37 5.61
N ALA A 345 8.10 -0.49 4.69
CA ALA A 345 9.17 -0.81 3.75
C ALA A 345 10.43 -1.29 4.49
N PHE A 346 10.74 -0.58 5.58
CA PHE A 346 11.76 -0.92 6.58
C PHE A 346 11.30 -0.45 7.97
N ALA A 347 11.72 -1.15 9.02
CA ALA A 347 11.40 -0.79 10.40
C ALA A 347 11.91 0.62 10.75
N SER A 348 13.16 0.96 10.39
CA SER A 348 13.71 2.29 10.67
C SER A 348 12.90 3.41 10.02
N GLN A 349 12.47 3.24 8.76
CA GLN A 349 11.65 4.22 8.06
C GLN A 349 10.30 4.44 8.74
N CYS A 350 9.59 3.37 9.09
CA CYS A 350 8.27 3.46 9.71
C CYS A 350 8.37 4.09 11.10
N LEU A 351 9.32 3.65 11.93
CA LEU A 351 9.59 4.22 13.25
C LEU A 351 9.99 5.69 13.18
N TRP A 352 10.85 6.06 12.23
CA TRP A 352 11.26 7.44 12.03
C TRP A 352 10.05 8.34 11.77
N CYS A 353 9.15 7.93 10.87
CA CYS A 353 7.95 8.71 10.55
C CYS A 353 6.97 8.77 11.73
N ALA A 354 6.73 7.63 12.40
CA ALA A 354 5.83 7.56 13.55
C ALA A 354 6.30 8.47 14.70
N ASN A 355 7.60 8.42 15.02
CA ASN A 355 8.20 9.22 16.09
C ASN A 355 8.13 10.72 15.77
N GLN A 356 8.48 11.10 14.54
CA GLN A 356 8.44 12.51 14.11
C GLN A 356 7.01 13.08 14.08
N LEU A 357 6.01 12.24 13.81
CA LEU A 357 4.59 12.64 13.82
C LEU A 357 3.93 12.52 15.20
N GLY A 358 4.60 11.89 16.17
CA GLY A 358 4.01 11.56 17.47
C GLY A 358 2.77 10.66 17.35
N ILE A 359 2.79 9.70 16.43
CA ILE A 359 1.70 8.73 16.26
C ILE A 359 1.89 7.58 17.27
N PRO A 360 0.87 7.28 18.11
CA PRO A 360 0.94 6.15 19.02
C PRO A 360 1.09 4.83 18.29
N HIS A 361 2.02 3.98 18.73
CA HIS A 361 2.36 2.72 18.04
C HIS A 361 1.18 1.75 17.93
N GLU A 362 0.27 1.76 18.90
CA GLU A 362 -0.94 0.93 18.92
C GLU A 362 -1.95 1.31 17.83
N LYS A 363 -1.86 2.52 17.27
CA LYS A 363 -2.68 2.92 16.11
C LYS A 363 -2.06 2.49 14.77
N ILE A 364 -0.80 2.02 14.75
CA ILE A 364 -0.07 1.70 13.52
C ILE A 364 -0.18 0.21 13.19
N ASN A 365 -0.73 -0.08 12.00
CA ASN A 365 -0.81 -1.42 11.41
C ASN A 365 -1.30 -2.48 12.41
N PRO A 366 -2.52 -2.36 12.98
CA PRO A 366 -2.98 -3.20 14.09
C PRO A 366 -3.06 -4.69 13.74
N LYS A 367 -3.15 -5.05 12.46
CA LYS A 367 -3.09 -6.44 11.96
C LYS A 367 -1.69 -6.85 11.46
N GLY A 368 -0.65 -6.08 11.78
CA GLY A 368 0.69 -6.25 11.23
C GLY A 368 0.84 -5.56 9.87
N GLY A 369 2.05 -5.49 9.36
CA GLY A 369 2.35 -4.80 8.11
C GLY A 369 3.31 -5.54 7.19
N ALA A 370 3.92 -4.79 6.28
CA ALA A 370 4.69 -5.33 5.17
C ALA A 370 5.97 -6.08 5.59
N ILE A 371 6.51 -5.84 6.79
CA ILE A 371 7.60 -6.67 7.35
C ILE A 371 7.13 -8.11 7.56
N ALA A 372 5.88 -8.29 7.99
CA ALA A 372 5.33 -9.60 8.34
C ALA A 372 4.80 -10.38 7.15
N PHE A 373 4.02 -9.77 6.27
CA PHE A 373 3.35 -10.47 5.16
C PHE A 373 3.77 -9.98 3.76
N GLY A 374 4.61 -8.94 3.66
CA GLY A 374 5.24 -8.56 2.39
C GLY A 374 4.82 -7.23 1.77
N HIS A 375 5.62 -6.79 0.79
CA HIS A 375 5.45 -5.55 0.03
C HIS A 375 5.50 -5.80 -1.49
N PRO A 376 4.42 -6.30 -2.11
CA PRO A 376 4.28 -6.30 -3.56
C PRO A 376 4.07 -4.86 -4.03
N LEU A 377 5.14 -4.22 -4.49
CA LEU A 377 5.27 -2.77 -4.74
C LEU A 377 3.96 -2.11 -5.22
N GLY A 378 3.54 -2.36 -6.47
CA GLY A 378 2.37 -1.74 -7.06
C GLY A 378 1.04 -2.08 -6.38
N CYS A 379 0.94 -3.24 -5.72
CA CYS A 379 -0.26 -3.71 -5.03
C CYS A 379 -0.49 -3.04 -3.67
N THR A 380 0.57 -2.61 -2.99
CA THR A 380 0.51 -2.33 -1.54
C THR A 380 -0.46 -1.23 -1.16
N GLY A 381 -0.57 -0.18 -1.96
CA GLY A 381 -1.49 0.92 -1.68
C GLY A 381 -2.96 0.49 -1.70
N ALA A 382 -3.39 -0.26 -2.72
CA ALA A 382 -4.76 -0.79 -2.80
C ALA A 382 -5.02 -1.84 -1.69
N ARG A 383 -4.00 -2.65 -1.36
CA ARG A 383 -4.06 -3.57 -0.22
C ARG A 383 -4.34 -2.85 1.09
N GLN A 384 -3.62 -1.77 1.38
CA GLN A 384 -3.80 -1.01 2.62
C GLN A 384 -5.21 -0.43 2.74
N VAL A 385 -5.82 0.02 1.64
CA VAL A 385 -7.23 0.48 1.64
C VAL A 385 -8.16 -0.66 2.06
N SER A 386 -8.00 -1.85 1.48
CA SER A 386 -8.78 -3.03 1.85
C SER A 386 -8.59 -3.38 3.33
N THR A 387 -7.35 -3.57 3.79
CA THR A 387 -7.04 -3.89 5.18
C THR A 387 -7.60 -2.87 6.17
N LEU A 388 -7.45 -1.58 5.86
CA LEU A 388 -7.88 -0.47 6.70
C LEU A 388 -9.40 -0.45 6.88
N LEU A 389 -10.17 -0.53 5.79
CA LEU A 389 -11.64 -0.42 5.86
C LEU A 389 -12.26 -1.60 6.60
N TYR A 390 -11.78 -2.83 6.36
CA TYR A 390 -12.26 -4.00 7.08
C TYR A 390 -11.89 -3.94 8.58
N GLU A 391 -10.70 -3.45 8.92
CA GLU A 391 -10.29 -3.32 10.31
C GLU A 391 -11.05 -2.22 11.07
N LEU A 392 -11.26 -1.06 10.45
CA LEU A 392 -12.10 0.00 11.02
C LEU A 392 -13.50 -0.52 11.31
N LYS A 393 -14.13 -1.19 10.33
CA LYS A 393 -15.46 -1.80 10.49
C LYS A 393 -15.48 -2.82 11.63
N ARG A 394 -14.50 -3.75 11.67
CA ARG A 394 -14.41 -4.78 12.71
C ARG A 394 -14.28 -4.20 14.11
N THR A 395 -13.53 -3.10 14.24
CA THR A 395 -13.24 -2.48 15.54
C THR A 395 -14.25 -1.39 15.93
N GLY A 396 -15.28 -1.14 15.11
CA GLY A 396 -16.24 -0.05 15.31
C GLY A 396 -15.63 1.35 15.19
N LYS A 397 -14.37 1.45 14.74
CA LYS A 397 -13.66 2.70 14.47
C LYS A 397 -14.09 3.26 13.12
N LYS A 398 -13.81 4.55 12.87
CA LYS A 398 -14.35 5.24 11.69
C LYS A 398 -13.28 5.87 10.82
N VAL A 399 -12.29 6.56 11.38
CA VAL A 399 -11.34 7.36 10.59
C VAL A 399 -10.02 6.64 10.46
N GLY A 400 -9.56 6.45 9.23
CA GLY A 400 -8.30 5.80 8.93
C GLY A 400 -7.41 6.60 7.99
N ASN A 401 -6.12 6.30 8.02
CA ASN A 401 -5.14 6.87 7.12
C ASN A 401 -4.26 5.78 6.50
N THR A 402 -4.10 5.78 5.18
CA THR A 402 -3.11 4.95 4.48
C THR A 402 -1.94 5.82 4.04
N SER A 403 -0.70 5.39 4.25
CA SER A 403 0.48 6.16 3.84
C SER A 403 1.69 5.30 3.52
N MET A 404 2.55 5.77 2.62
CA MET A 404 3.81 5.09 2.26
C MET A 404 4.88 6.07 1.80
N CYS A 405 6.14 5.67 2.04
CA CYS A 405 7.27 6.22 1.31
C CYS A 405 7.26 5.70 -0.12
N ILE A 406 7.94 6.42 -1.00
CA ILE A 406 7.95 6.15 -2.42
C ILE A 406 9.39 6.33 -2.91
N GLY A 407 9.91 5.29 -3.57
CA GLY A 407 11.22 5.33 -4.22
C GLY A 407 11.40 6.60 -5.06
N THR A 408 12.65 7.02 -5.25
CA THR A 408 13.04 8.26 -5.92
C THR A 408 12.61 9.56 -5.22
N GLY A 409 12.10 9.52 -4.00
CA GLY A 409 11.93 10.72 -3.15
C GLY A 409 10.52 11.28 -3.12
N MET A 410 9.52 10.47 -2.78
CA MET A 410 8.15 10.94 -2.62
C MET A 410 7.46 10.32 -1.39
N GLY A 411 6.31 10.88 -1.02
CA GLY A 411 5.38 10.29 -0.07
C GLY A 411 3.95 10.47 -0.55
N MET A 412 3.09 9.52 -0.22
CA MET A 412 1.65 9.62 -0.47
C MET A 412 0.87 9.20 0.76
N SER A 413 -0.24 9.88 0.99
CA SER A 413 -1.16 9.61 2.10
C SER A 413 -2.61 9.85 1.67
N ALA A 414 -3.54 9.05 2.16
CA ALA A 414 -4.97 9.23 1.95
C ALA A 414 -5.78 8.97 3.23
N VAL A 415 -6.85 9.74 3.41
CA VAL A 415 -7.79 9.66 4.53
C VAL A 415 -9.06 8.97 4.07
N TRP A 416 -9.52 8.02 4.89
CA TRP A 416 -10.67 7.16 4.62
C TRP A 416 -11.60 7.15 5.83
N VAL A 417 -12.89 6.98 5.59
CA VAL A 417 -13.90 6.81 6.64
C VAL A 417 -14.64 5.50 6.39
N ALA A 418 -14.75 4.63 7.40
CA ALA A 418 -15.57 3.41 7.33
C ALA A 418 -17.04 3.69 7.65
N GLU A 419 -17.96 2.98 7.01
CA GLU A 419 -19.42 3.15 7.18
C GLU A 419 -20.09 1.97 7.88
#